data_AF-A0A532TH02-F1
#
_entry.id   AF-A0A532TH02-F1
#
_cell.length_a   1.000
_cell.length_b   1.000
_cell.length_c   1.000
_cell.angle_alpha   90.00
_cell.angle_beta   90.00
_cell.angle_gamma   90.00
#
_symmetry.space_group_name_H-M   'P 1'
#
loop_
_entity.id
_entity.type
_entity.pdbx_description
1 polymer ?
#
loop_
_entity_poly.entity_id
_entity_poly.type
_entity_poly.pdbx_seq_one_letter_code
_entity_poly.pdbx_strand_id
1 'polypeptide(L)'
;MTNLIEKSLLLGFGIFTISIFSTILIPFLGKIAVFNQNEYRSLESYTIFINEVDIGITNVVQHPNEPFLRVIDYPDNLNITFYDNFAKYEFILEEKIYVKFYEYNTSFINRCFYQIPVQTYLLNISQQSTLTSVNFINLH
;
A
#
# COMPACT_ATOMS: atom_id res chain seq x y z
N MET A 1 34.55 34.07 42.25
CA MET A 1 35.14 32.90 41.58
C MET A 1 34.32 31.68 41.99
N THR A 2 33.46 31.15 41.13
CA THR A 2 32.77 29.86 41.38
C THR A 2 33.82 28.76 41.57
N ASN A 3 33.65 27.95 42.61
CA ASN A 3 34.61 26.95 43.02
C ASN A 3 34.71 25.85 41.95
N LEU A 4 35.90 25.26 41.76
CA LEU A 4 36.16 24.28 40.69
C LEU A 4 35.15 23.11 40.72
N ILE A 5 34.73 22.74 41.93
CA ILE A 5 33.73 21.71 42.24
C ILE A 5 32.36 22.04 41.65
N GLU A 6 31.93 23.29 41.76
CA GLU A 6 30.62 23.76 41.33
C GLU A 6 30.50 23.70 39.80
N LYS A 7 31.58 24.06 39.09
CA LYS A 7 31.68 23.91 37.63
C LYS A 7 31.62 22.44 37.20
N SER A 8 32.34 21.56 37.89
CA SER A 8 32.34 20.12 37.59
C SER A 8 30.98 19.46 37.82
N LEU A 9 30.27 19.85 38.88
CA LEU A 9 28.90 19.38 39.16
C LEU A 9 27.92 19.81 38.06
N LEU A 10 28.00 21.06 37.62
CA LEU A 10 27.12 21.60 36.58
C LEU A 10 27.36 20.92 35.23
N LEU A 11 28.61 20.62 34.92
CA LEU A 11 29.01 19.91 33.70
C LEU A 11 28.55 18.43 33.73
N GLY A 12 28.74 17.75 34.87
CA GLY A 12 28.25 16.38 35.07
C GLY A 12 26.73 16.28 35.00
N PHE A 13 26.03 17.24 35.60
CA PHE A 13 24.57 17.33 35.52
C PHE A 13 24.08 17.56 34.09
N GLY A 14 24.77 18.41 33.31
CA GLY A 14 24.46 18.64 31.90
C GLY A 14 24.60 17.37 31.06
N ILE A 15 25.73 16.66 31.20
CA ILE A 15 25.97 15.39 30.49
C ILE A 15 24.93 14.33 30.88
N PHE A 16 24.64 14.23 32.18
CA PHE A 16 23.65 13.29 32.71
C PHE A 16 22.25 13.55 32.14
N THR A 17 21.82 14.82 32.15
CA THR A 17 20.52 15.22 31.62
C THR A 17 20.42 14.94 30.12
N ILE A 18 21.44 15.31 29.34
CA ILE A 18 21.49 15.03 27.89
C ILE A 18 21.45 13.52 27.62
N SER A 19 22.16 12.73 28.41
CA SER A 19 22.20 11.27 28.26
C SER A 19 20.83 10.65 28.50
N ILE A 20 20.13 11.03 29.58
CA ILE A 20 18.77 10.55 29.87
C ILE A 20 17.81 10.94 28.75
N PHE A 21 17.83 12.21 28.33
CA PHE A 21 16.98 12.67 27.23
C PHE A 21 17.25 11.89 25.95
N SER A 22 18.52 11.64 25.62
CA SER A 22 18.91 10.89 24.43
C SER A 22 18.44 9.44 24.49
N THR A 23 18.62 8.77 25.63
CA THR A 23 18.18 7.38 25.84
C THR A 23 16.66 7.25 25.68
N ILE A 24 15.90 8.25 26.10
CA ILE A 24 14.44 8.25 25.94
C ILE A 24 14.06 8.56 24.48
N LEU A 25 14.64 9.60 23.86
CA LEU A 25 14.25 10.09 22.54
C LEU A 25 14.65 9.17 21.38
N ILE A 26 15.83 8.55 21.43
CA ILE A 26 16.35 7.72 20.33
C ILE A 26 15.38 6.58 19.95
N PRO A 27 14.82 5.79 20.89
CA PRO A 27 13.80 4.79 20.58
C PRO A 27 12.56 5.35 19.88
N PHE A 28 12.09 6.55 20.26
CA PHE A 28 10.93 7.17 19.61
C PHE A 28 11.25 7.58 18.17
N LEU A 29 12.40 8.21 17.94
CA LEU A 29 12.85 8.57 16.59
C LEU A 29 13.01 7.33 15.70
N GLY A 30 13.57 6.25 16.25
CA GLY A 30 13.68 4.96 15.54
C GLY A 30 12.31 4.40 15.15
N LYS A 31 11.33 4.40 16.06
CA LYS A 31 9.96 3.94 15.77
C LYS A 31 9.29 4.78 14.68
N ILE A 32 9.42 6.11 14.72
CA ILE A 32 8.86 7.01 13.71
C ILE A 32 9.48 6.74 12.34
N ALA A 33 10.80 6.58 12.26
CA ALA A 33 11.48 6.30 11.00
C ALA A 33 11.03 4.95 10.39
N VAL A 34 10.91 3.90 11.20
CA VAL A 34 10.42 2.59 10.75
C VAL A 34 8.96 2.66 10.30
N PHE A 35 8.11 3.39 11.05
CA PHE A 35 6.71 3.59 10.69
C PHE A 35 6.57 4.25 9.30
N ASN A 36 7.27 5.37 9.08
CA ASN A 36 7.23 6.09 7.81
C ASN A 36 7.74 5.24 6.63
N GLN A 37 8.78 4.42 6.85
CA GLN A 37 9.29 3.54 5.80
C GLN A 37 8.30 2.45 5.40
N ASN A 38 7.58 1.87 6.37
CA ASN A 38 6.59 0.85 6.10
C ASN A 38 5.38 1.43 5.35
N GLU A 39 4.92 2.62 5.76
CA GLU A 39 3.83 3.31 5.08
C GLU A 39 4.15 3.61 3.62
N TYR A 40 5.35 4.15 3.35
CA TYR A 40 5.80 4.43 1.99
C TYR A 40 5.79 3.16 1.12
N ARG A 41 6.27 2.03 1.64
CA ARG A 41 6.27 0.74 0.92
C ARG A 41 4.86 0.21 0.66
N SER A 42 3.95 0.36 1.61
CA SER A 42 2.54 -0.03 1.44
C SER A 42 1.87 0.81 0.35
N LEU A 43 2.07 2.12 0.37
CA LEU A 43 1.51 3.03 -0.64
C LEU A 43 2.08 2.78 -2.04
N GLU A 44 3.38 2.50 -2.13
CA GLU A 44 4.03 2.08 -3.37
C GLU A 44 3.43 0.78 -3.90
N SER A 45 3.23 -0.22 -3.03
CA SER A 45 2.65 -1.51 -3.39
C SER A 45 1.20 -1.39 -3.91
N TYR A 46 0.35 -0.59 -3.25
CA TYR A 46 -0.99 -0.30 -3.74
C TYR A 46 -0.96 0.39 -5.11
N THR A 47 -0.06 1.36 -5.29
CA THR A 47 0.04 2.12 -6.53
C THR A 47 0.48 1.22 -7.69
N ILE A 48 1.50 0.38 -7.49
CA ILE A 48 1.97 -0.58 -8.49
C ILE A 48 0.84 -1.54 -8.85
N PHE A 49 0.17 -2.13 -7.86
CA PHE A 49 -0.91 -3.07 -8.09
C PHE A 49 -2.08 -2.45 -8.88
N ILE A 50 -2.54 -1.26 -8.48
CA ILE A 50 -3.65 -0.57 -9.15
C ILE A 50 -3.26 -0.25 -10.60
N ASN A 51 -2.05 0.25 -10.83
CA ASN A 51 -1.56 0.56 -12.17
C ASN A 51 -1.50 -0.69 -13.05
N GLU A 52 -1.09 -1.84 -12.50
CA GLU A 52 -1.03 -3.09 -13.25
C GLU A 52 -2.41 -3.58 -13.68
N VAL A 53 -3.40 -3.47 -12.79
CA VAL A 53 -4.80 -3.76 -13.13
C VAL A 53 -5.31 -2.79 -14.19
N ASP A 54 -5.03 -1.49 -14.05
CA ASP A 54 -5.45 -0.45 -14.98
C ASP A 54 -4.87 -0.63 -16.39
N ILE A 55 -3.58 -0.96 -16.48
CA ILE A 55 -2.90 -1.31 -17.73
C ILE A 55 -3.56 -2.53 -18.36
N GLY A 56 -3.87 -3.56 -17.57
CA GLY A 56 -4.51 -4.77 -18.06
C GLY A 56 -5.92 -4.52 -18.59
N ILE A 57 -6.73 -3.71 -17.89
CA ILE A 57 -8.07 -3.31 -18.35
C ILE A 57 -7.95 -2.54 -19.67
N THR A 58 -7.07 -1.54 -19.71
CA THR A 58 -6.85 -0.72 -20.93
C THR A 58 -6.41 -1.59 -22.11
N ASN A 59 -5.55 -2.58 -21.87
CA ASN A 59 -5.10 -3.50 -22.92
C ASN A 59 -6.27 -4.30 -23.50
N VAL A 60 -7.11 -4.88 -22.65
CA VAL A 60 -8.26 -5.69 -23.08
C VAL A 60 -9.31 -4.82 -23.79
N VAL A 61 -9.50 -3.58 -23.36
CA VAL A 61 -10.40 -2.64 -24.06
C VAL A 61 -9.90 -2.32 -25.47
N GLN A 62 -8.58 -2.19 -25.66
CA GLN A 62 -7.99 -1.93 -26.98
C GLN A 62 -7.91 -3.20 -27.86
N HIS A 63 -7.72 -4.36 -27.25
CA HIS A 63 -7.52 -5.65 -27.91
C HIS A 63 -8.51 -6.69 -27.35
N PRO A 64 -9.81 -6.59 -27.67
CA PRO A 64 -10.88 -7.34 -27.00
C PRO A 64 -10.79 -8.86 -27.18
N ASN A 65 -10.08 -9.34 -28.21
CA ASN A 65 -9.96 -10.76 -28.52
C ASN A 65 -8.80 -11.44 -27.80
N GLU A 66 -7.95 -10.68 -27.10
CA GLU A 66 -6.74 -11.18 -26.46
C GLU A 66 -6.83 -11.00 -24.94
N PRO A 67 -6.73 -12.09 -24.15
CA PRO A 67 -6.71 -11.95 -22.71
C PRO A 67 -5.38 -11.34 -22.25
N PHE A 68 -5.44 -10.41 -21.31
CA PHE A 68 -4.28 -9.91 -20.60
C PHE A 68 -3.96 -10.83 -19.43
N LEU A 69 -2.77 -11.42 -19.45
CA LEU A 69 -2.25 -12.29 -18.41
C LEU A 69 -0.99 -11.68 -17.81
N ARG A 70 -1.00 -11.44 -16.50
CA ARG A 70 0.18 -10.95 -15.78
C ARG A 70 0.27 -11.55 -14.38
N VAL A 71 1.47 -11.92 -13.98
CA VAL A 71 1.74 -12.31 -12.59
C VAL A 71 1.87 -11.04 -11.77
N ILE A 72 1.06 -10.91 -10.72
CA ILE A 72 1.05 -9.74 -9.83
C ILE A 72 1.02 -10.17 -8.38
N ASP A 73 1.59 -9.35 -7.51
CA ASP A 73 1.54 -9.53 -6.06
C ASP A 73 0.36 -8.75 -5.48
N TYR A 74 -0.59 -9.46 -4.87
CA TYR A 74 -1.76 -8.82 -4.29
C TYR A 74 -1.39 -8.19 -2.93
N PRO A 75 -1.56 -6.86 -2.76
CA PRO A 75 -1.12 -6.17 -1.55
C PRO A 75 -2.06 -6.44 -0.38
N ASP A 76 -1.53 -6.34 0.83
CA ASP A 76 -2.29 -6.52 2.07
C ASP A 76 -3.40 -5.47 2.24
N ASN A 77 -4.50 -5.85 2.89
CA ASN A 77 -5.61 -4.96 3.21
C ASN A 77 -6.20 -4.20 2.02
N LEU A 78 -6.18 -4.78 0.80
CA LEU A 78 -6.83 -4.21 -0.39
C LEU A 78 -8.08 -5.01 -0.77
N ASN A 79 -9.20 -4.32 -0.86
CA ASN A 79 -10.43 -4.83 -1.45
C ASN A 79 -10.69 -4.14 -2.78
N ILE A 80 -11.22 -4.90 -3.73
CA ILE A 80 -11.50 -4.39 -5.08
C ILE A 80 -12.93 -4.80 -5.44
N THR A 81 -13.69 -3.87 -5.98
CA THR A 81 -15.01 -4.15 -6.54
C THR A 81 -15.08 -3.59 -7.94
N PHE A 82 -15.38 -4.44 -8.90
CA PHE A 82 -15.74 -4.04 -10.26
C PHE A 82 -17.26 -4.04 -10.36
N TYR A 83 -17.83 -2.92 -10.81
CA TYR A 83 -19.27 -2.78 -11.00
C TYR A 83 -19.54 -1.81 -12.14
N ASP A 84 -20.42 -2.21 -13.07
CA ASP A 84 -20.76 -1.43 -14.26
C ASP A 84 -19.51 -0.88 -14.95
N ASN A 85 -19.30 0.43 -14.98
CA ASN A 85 -18.16 1.07 -15.63
C ASN A 85 -17.05 1.52 -14.67
N PHE A 86 -17.07 1.08 -13.40
CA PHE A 86 -16.08 1.52 -12.41
C PHE A 86 -15.43 0.39 -11.63
N ALA A 87 -14.20 0.64 -11.21
CA ALA A 87 -13.47 -0.13 -10.21
C ALA A 87 -13.34 0.69 -8.92
N LYS A 88 -13.84 0.15 -7.82
CA LYS A 88 -13.67 0.67 -6.46
C LYS A 88 -12.51 -0.07 -5.80
N TYR A 89 -11.49 0.67 -5.38
CA TYR A 89 -10.40 0.17 -4.54
C TYR A 89 -10.59 0.70 -3.13
N GLU A 90 -10.61 -0.19 -2.15
CA GLU A 90 -10.71 0.14 -0.74
C GLU A 90 -9.52 -0.46 -0.01
N PHE A 91 -8.70 0.38 0.63
CA PHE A 91 -7.50 -0.08 1.31
C PHE A 91 -7.32 0.59 2.67
N ILE A 92 -6.65 -0.12 3.58
CA ILE A 92 -6.36 0.38 4.93
C ILE A 92 -4.92 0.89 4.98
N LEU A 93 -4.75 2.15 5.35
CA LEU A 93 -3.45 2.77 5.62
C LEU A 93 -3.57 3.51 6.96
N GLU A 94 -2.63 3.28 7.87
CA GLU A 94 -2.66 3.89 9.22
C GLU A 94 -3.99 3.72 9.97
N GLU A 95 -4.60 2.52 9.90
CA GLU A 95 -5.91 2.23 10.51
C GLU A 95 -7.09 3.06 9.96
N LYS A 96 -6.86 3.82 8.87
CA LYS A 96 -7.89 4.55 8.14
C LYS A 96 -8.23 3.83 6.85
N ILE A 97 -9.52 3.84 6.51
CA ILE A 97 -10.02 3.30 5.26
C ILE A 97 -9.96 4.39 4.20
N TYR A 98 -9.29 4.10 3.10
CA TYR A 98 -9.25 4.93 1.91
C TYR A 98 -10.04 4.25 0.80
N VAL A 99 -10.76 5.06 0.02
CA VAL A 99 -11.53 4.58 -1.13
C VAL A 99 -11.13 5.38 -2.36
N LYS A 100 -10.82 4.69 -3.44
CA LYS A 100 -10.59 5.27 -4.77
C LYS A 100 -11.51 4.65 -5.80
N PHE A 101 -12.03 5.47 -6.69
CA PHE A 101 -12.83 5.04 -7.83
C PHE A 101 -12.09 5.35 -9.12
N TYR A 102 -12.07 4.38 -10.02
CA TYR A 102 -11.59 4.52 -11.39
C TYR A 102 -12.75 4.23 -12.33
N GLU A 103 -12.97 5.11 -13.29
CA GLU A 103 -14.04 5.01 -14.26
C GLU A 103 -13.45 4.60 -15.62
N TYR A 104 -14.14 3.69 -16.31
CA TYR A 104 -13.65 3.03 -17.51
C TYR A 104 -14.67 3.14 -18.63
N ASN A 105 -14.17 3.16 -19.87
CA ASN A 105 -15.00 3.12 -21.09
C ASN A 105 -15.45 1.69 -21.46
N THR A 106 -15.58 0.80 -20.47
CA THR A 106 -16.05 -0.57 -20.63
C THR A 106 -16.92 -0.95 -19.44
N SER A 107 -17.83 -1.90 -19.64
CA SER A 107 -18.63 -2.45 -18.55
C SER A 107 -17.99 -3.73 -18.03
N PHE A 108 -18.02 -3.95 -16.72
CA PHE A 108 -17.44 -5.10 -16.05
C PHE A 108 -18.48 -6.17 -15.77
N ILE A 109 -18.01 -7.42 -15.65
CA ILE A 109 -18.74 -8.43 -14.89
C ILE A 109 -18.60 -8.07 -13.43
N ASN A 110 -19.73 -7.79 -12.77
CA ASN A 110 -19.76 -7.38 -11.38
C ASN A 110 -19.08 -8.43 -10.49
N ARG A 111 -18.01 -8.03 -9.81
CA ARG A 111 -17.22 -8.90 -8.92
C ARG A 111 -16.64 -8.11 -7.77
N CYS A 112 -16.56 -8.76 -6.62
CA CYS A 112 -15.90 -8.23 -5.45
C CYS A 112 -14.81 -9.20 -5.00
N PHE A 113 -13.64 -8.65 -4.71
CA PHE A 113 -12.48 -9.32 -4.17
C PHE A 113 -12.25 -8.75 -2.78
N TYR A 114 -12.73 -9.47 -1.76
CA TYR A 114 -12.69 -9.06 -0.37
C TYR A 114 -11.80 -10.01 0.42
N GLN A 115 -10.91 -9.46 1.26
CA GLN A 115 -10.00 -10.26 2.11
C GLN A 115 -9.19 -11.30 1.32
N ILE A 116 -8.73 -10.92 0.12
CA ILE A 116 -7.83 -11.77 -0.68
C ILE A 116 -6.50 -11.92 0.08
N PRO A 117 -6.01 -13.15 0.28
CA PRO A 117 -4.71 -13.38 0.92
C PRO A 117 -3.56 -12.70 0.17
N VAL A 118 -2.57 -12.21 0.93
CA VAL A 118 -1.34 -11.60 0.39
C VAL A 118 -0.45 -12.68 -0.21
N GLN A 119 -0.51 -12.81 -1.53
CA GLN A 119 0.28 -13.77 -2.29
C GLN A 119 0.31 -13.34 -3.77
N THR A 120 1.07 -14.08 -4.55
CA THR A 120 1.16 -13.87 -5.99
C THR A 120 -0.02 -14.55 -6.69
N TYR A 121 -0.66 -13.82 -7.60
CA TYR A 121 -1.76 -14.31 -8.43
C TYR A 121 -1.44 -14.10 -9.91
N LEU A 122 -2.05 -14.93 -10.75
CA LEU A 122 -2.19 -14.63 -12.16
C LEU A 122 -3.42 -13.72 -12.33
N LEU A 123 -3.17 -12.45 -12.62
CA LEU A 123 -4.18 -11.53 -13.12
C LEU A 123 -4.58 -11.98 -14.53
N ASN A 124 -5.85 -12.33 -14.68
CA ASN A 124 -6.47 -12.65 -15.95
C ASN A 124 -7.61 -11.66 -16.21
N ILE A 125 -7.40 -10.79 -17.19
CA ILE A 125 -8.41 -9.89 -17.69
C ILE A 125 -8.76 -10.31 -19.10
N SER A 126 -10.05 -10.49 -19.38
CA SER A 126 -10.54 -10.91 -20.68
C SER A 126 -11.88 -10.29 -20.98
N GLN A 127 -12.23 -10.21 -22.26
CA GLN A 127 -13.55 -9.78 -22.67
C GLN A 127 -14.46 -10.99 -22.86
N GLN A 128 -15.60 -10.97 -22.18
CA GLN A 128 -16.65 -11.97 -22.31
C GLN A 128 -17.88 -11.28 -22.89
N SER A 129 -18.12 -11.50 -24.19
CA SER A 129 -19.11 -10.73 -24.96
C SER A 129 -18.78 -9.22 -24.96
N THR A 130 -19.59 -8.39 -24.31
CA THR A 130 -19.36 -6.94 -24.18
C THR A 130 -18.82 -6.54 -22.81
N LEU A 131 -18.59 -7.49 -21.91
CA LEU A 131 -18.19 -7.23 -20.53
C LEU A 131 -16.74 -7.61 -20.28
N THR A 132 -16.01 -6.76 -19.59
CA THR A 132 -14.66 -7.03 -19.10
C THR A 132 -14.73 -7.88 -17.83
N SER A 133 -14.06 -9.04 -17.86
CA SER A 133 -13.95 -9.98 -16.76
C SER A 133 -12.56 -9.86 -16.16
N VAL A 134 -12.46 -9.52 -14.87
CA VAL A 134 -11.21 -9.48 -14.11
C VAL A 134 -11.19 -10.64 -13.13
N ASN A 135 -10.08 -11.39 -13.09
CA ASN A 135 -9.90 -12.54 -12.22
C ASN A 135 -8.48 -12.55 -11.64
N PHE A 136 -8.36 -12.94 -10.38
CA PHE A 136 -7.08 -13.28 -9.75
C PHE A 136 -7.06 -14.79 -9.53
N ILE A 137 -6.24 -15.51 -10.29
CA ILE A 137 -6.14 -16.96 -10.23
C ILE A 137 -4.95 -17.31 -9.35
N ASN A 138 -5.20 -18.13 -8.32
CA ASN A 138 -4.14 -18.59 -7.45
C ASN A 138 -3.19 -19.54 -8.22
N LEU A 139 -1.88 -19.33 -8.06
CA LEU A 139 -0.82 -20.12 -8.67
C LEU A 139 -0.32 -21.28 -7.77
N HIS A 140 -0.83 -21.38 -6.54
CA HIS A 140 -0.45 -22.35 -5.51
C HIS A 140 -1.65 -23.04 -4.84
#